data_AF-A0A941AHW9-F1
#
_entry.id   AF-A0A941AHW9-F1
#
_cell.length_a   1.000
_cell.length_b   1.000
_cell.length_c   1.000
_cell.angle_alpha   90.00
_cell.angle_beta   90.00
_cell.angle_gamma   90.00
#
_symmetry.space_group_name_H-M   'P 1'
#
loop_
_entity.id
_entity.type
_entity.pdbx_description
1 polymer ?
#
loop_
_entity_poly.entity_id
_entity_poly.type
_entity_poly.pdbx_seq_one_letter_code
_entity_poly.pdbx_strand_id
1 'polypeptide(L)'
;MSEEQRSPSGKPMVPATPMDVIRIRLGSFVLVFCVAVGVLSAVARLWWLTGIVLVVAVLVVLNMVFAVRKQRTLGGGPESRG
;
A
#
# COMPACT_ATOMS: atom_id res chain seq x y z
N MET A 1 -26.31 0.43 23.96
CA MET A 1 -24.97 0.33 24.57
C MET A 1 -24.05 -0.17 23.48
N SER A 2 -23.29 0.73 22.85
CA SER A 2 -22.45 0.40 21.70
C SER A 2 -21.19 -0.29 22.21
N GLU A 3 -21.02 -1.57 21.90
CA GLU A 3 -19.79 -2.29 22.21
C GLU A 3 -18.64 -1.60 21.46
N GLU A 4 -17.78 -0.89 22.20
CA GLU A 4 -16.51 -0.42 21.67
C GLU A 4 -15.72 -1.66 21.22
N GLN A 5 -15.68 -1.91 19.91
CA GLN A 5 -14.86 -2.98 19.36
C GLN A 5 -13.42 -2.74 19.80
N ARG A 6 -12.94 -3.58 20.70
CA ARG A 6 -11.61 -3.50 21.27
C ARG A 6 -10.72 -4.41 20.46
N SER A 7 -9.61 -3.86 19.97
CA SER A 7 -8.54 -4.69 19.40
C SER A 7 -8.11 -5.75 20.44
N PRO A 8 -7.64 -6.94 20.04
CA PRO A 8 -7.09 -7.94 20.97
C PRO A 8 -5.95 -7.40 21.87
N SER A 9 -5.36 -6.25 21.53
CA SER A 9 -4.41 -5.50 22.38
C SER A 9 -5.09 -4.60 23.44
N GLY A 10 -6.41 -4.60 23.59
CA GLY A 10 -7.15 -3.77 24.56
C GLY A 10 -7.29 -2.28 24.18
N LYS A 11 -6.85 -1.89 22.97
CA LYS A 11 -6.90 -0.51 22.48
C LYS A 11 -8.24 -0.23 21.78
N PRO A 12 -8.84 0.96 21.97
CA PRO A 12 -10.05 1.35 21.26
C PRO A 12 -9.80 1.31 19.75
N MET A 13 -10.64 0.60 19.00
CA MET A 13 -10.53 0.50 17.55
C MET A 13 -11.05 1.80 16.94
N VAL A 14 -10.14 2.76 16.78
CA VAL A 14 -10.45 4.01 16.11
C VAL A 14 -10.69 3.68 14.62
N PRO A 15 -11.79 4.17 14.00
CA PRO A 15 -12.00 3.99 12.56
C PRO A 15 -10.75 4.44 11.81
N ALA A 16 -10.32 3.66 10.80
CA ALA A 16 -9.10 3.90 10.04
C ALA A 16 -8.97 5.39 9.73
N THR A 17 -7.89 6.01 10.20
CA THR A 17 -7.69 7.45 10.03
C THR A 17 -7.76 7.76 8.54
N PRO A 18 -8.52 8.77 8.08
CA PRO A 18 -8.73 9.05 6.65
C PRO A 18 -7.41 9.18 5.86
N MET A 19 -6.33 9.54 6.54
CA MET A 19 -4.97 9.58 6.01
C MET A 19 -4.43 8.20 5.56
N ASP A 20 -4.74 7.11 6.29
CA ASP A 20 -4.21 5.78 6.00
C ASP A 20 -4.88 5.17 4.77
N VAL A 21 -6.19 5.37 4.59
CA VAL A 21 -6.89 4.92 3.37
C VAL A 21 -6.38 5.67 2.14
N ILE A 22 -6.07 6.96 2.25
CA ILE A 22 -5.46 7.74 1.16
C ILE A 22 -4.08 7.18 0.83
N ARG A 23 -3.25 6.88 1.84
CA ARG A 23 -1.88 6.40 1.65
C ARG A 23 -1.84 5.03 0.96
N ILE A 24 -2.74 4.13 1.34
CA ILE A 24 -2.89 2.81 0.69
C ILE A 24 -3.41 2.96 -0.75
N ARG A 25 -4.44 3.79 -0.97
CA ARG A 25 -4.99 4.03 -2.32
C ARG A 25 -3.96 4.67 -3.24
N LEU A 26 -3.22 5.67 -2.75
CA LEU A 26 -2.20 6.36 -3.54
C LEU A 26 -1.07 5.41 -3.94
N GLY A 27 -0.61 4.56 -3.02
CA GLY A 27 0.38 3.51 -3.32
C GLY A 27 -0.12 2.53 -4.39
N SER A 28 -1.37 2.05 -4.27
CA SER A 28 -1.97 1.17 -5.27
C SER A 28 -2.11 1.84 -6.64
N PHE A 29 -2.51 3.12 -6.69
CA PHE A 29 -2.69 3.87 -7.93
C PHE A 29 -1.36 4.05 -8.68
N VAL A 30 -0.30 4.40 -7.94
CA VAL A 30 1.05 4.55 -8.48
C VAL A 30 1.57 3.20 -9.00
N LEU A 31 1.28 2.10 -8.31
CA LEU A 31 1.72 0.76 -8.74
C LEU A 31 1.07 0.36 -10.08
N VAL A 32 -0.25 0.56 -10.21
CA VAL A 32 -0.98 0.29 -11.46
C VAL A 32 -0.41 1.13 -12.60
N PHE A 33 -0.13 2.41 -12.35
CA PHE A 33 0.48 3.28 -13.35
C PHE A 33 1.88 2.81 -13.75
N CYS A 34 2.71 2.39 -12.79
CA CYS A 34 4.04 1.82 -13.08
C CYS A 34 3.94 0.56 -13.94
N VAL A 35 2.95 -0.31 -13.71
CA VAL A 35 2.72 -1.50 -14.53
C VAL A 35 2.36 -1.11 -15.96
N ALA A 36 1.39 -0.21 -16.14
CA ALA A 36 0.96 0.24 -17.46
C ALA A 36 2.12 0.89 -18.25
N VAL A 37 2.83 1.83 -17.63
CA VAL A 37 3.97 2.51 -18.27
C VAL A 37 5.12 1.52 -18.50
N GLY A 38 5.36 0.58 -17.59
CA GLY A 38 6.41 -0.43 -17.72
C GLY A 38 6.17 -1.36 -18.91
N VAL A 39 4.94 -1.82 -19.09
CA VAL A 39 4.54 -2.65 -20.25
C VAL A 39 4.70 -1.85 -21.55
N LEU A 40 4.18 -0.62 -21.60
CA LEU A 40 4.31 0.25 -22.78
C LEU A 40 5.78 0.53 -23.14
N SER A 41 6.60 0.82 -22.14
CA SER A 41 8.04 1.06 -22.27
C SER A 41 8.78 -0.16 -22.83
N ALA A 42 8.46 -1.35 -22.32
CA ALA A 42 9.07 -2.60 -22.76
C ALA A 42 8.71 -2.92 -24.22
N VAL A 43 7.44 -2.74 -24.60
CA VAL A 43 6.97 -2.93 -25.99
C VAL A 43 7.64 -1.93 -26.94
N ALA A 44 7.79 -0.68 -26.53
CA ALA A 44 8.45 0.36 -27.31
C ALA A 44 9.99 0.21 -27.39
N ARG A 45 10.58 -0.81 -26.74
CA ARG A 45 12.03 -1.02 -26.60
C ARG A 45 12.78 0.21 -26.06
N LEU A 46 12.11 1.03 -25.25
CA LEU A 46 12.69 2.18 -24.59
C LEU A 46 13.40 1.73 -23.30
N TRP A 47 14.53 1.05 -23.45
CA TRP A 47 15.27 0.42 -22.35
C TRP A 47 15.61 1.38 -21.19
N TRP A 48 15.91 2.65 -21.51
CA TRP A 48 16.13 3.69 -20.51
C TRP A 48 14.88 3.98 -19.68
N LEU A 49 13.73 4.14 -20.34
CA LEU A 49 12.46 4.39 -19.66
C LEU A 49 12.05 3.16 -18.83
N THR A 50 12.28 1.96 -19.35
CA THR A 50 11.99 0.70 -18.64
C THR A 50 12.81 0.61 -17.35
N GLY A 51 14.09 0.99 -17.41
CA GLY A 51 14.95 1.05 -16.23
C GLY A 51 14.43 2.02 -15.16
N ILE A 52 14.03 3.24 -15.55
CA ILE A 52 13.47 4.23 -14.63
C ILE A 52 12.18 3.70 -13.99
N VAL A 53 11.26 3.17 -14.80
CA VAL A 53 9.98 2.64 -14.31
C VAL A 53 10.21 1.47 -13.36
N LEU A 54 11.16 0.59 -13.66
CA LEU A 54 11.52 -0.52 -12.77
C LEU A 54 12.00 -0.01 -11.41
N VAL A 55 12.87 1.00 -11.39
CA VAL A 55 13.37 1.60 -10.14
C VAL A 55 12.22 2.21 -9.34
N VAL A 56 11.33 2.97 -9.99
CA VAL A 56 10.15 3.54 -9.33
C VAL A 56 9.23 2.45 -8.77
N ALA A 57 8.97 1.40 -9.54
CA ALA A 57 8.15 0.28 -9.11
C ALA A 57 8.73 -0.41 -7.86
N VAL A 58 10.05 -0.65 -7.83
CA VAL A 58 10.74 -1.22 -6.67
C VAL A 58 10.60 -0.32 -5.45
N LEU A 59 10.80 1.00 -5.59
CA LEU A 59 10.64 1.94 -4.47
C LEU A 59 9.22 1.93 -3.91
N VAL A 60 8.21 1.88 -4.77
CA VAL A 60 6.80 1.81 -4.35
C VAL A 60 6.51 0.51 -3.61
N VAL A 61 6.98 -0.63 -4.14
CA VAL A 61 6.84 -1.93 -3.47
C VAL A 61 7.51 -1.92 -2.10
N LEU A 62 8.73 -1.40 -1.99
CA LEU A 62 9.44 -1.28 -0.71
C LEU A 62 8.67 -0.41 0.27
N ASN A 63 8.13 0.73 -0.18
CA ASN A 63 7.32 1.60 0.67
C ASN A 63 6.06 0.88 1.16
N MET A 64 5.38 0.15 0.27
CA MET A 64 4.19 -0.64 0.58
C MET A 64 4.51 -1.74 1.60
N VAL A 65 5.59 -2.49 1.37
CA VAL A 65 6.05 -3.57 2.28
C VAL A 65 6.44 -2.98 3.63
N PHE A 66 7.11 -1.84 3.67
CA PHE A 66 7.49 -1.18 4.92
C PHE A 66 6.26 -0.67 5.67
N ALA A 67 5.27 -0.11 4.96
CA ALA A 67 3.99 0.30 5.53
C ALA A 67 3.22 -0.90 6.13
N VAL A 68 3.15 -2.02 5.40
CA VAL A 68 2.50 -3.26 5.86
C VAL A 68 3.26 -3.86 7.05
N ARG A 69 4.59 -3.89 7.02
CA ARG A 69 5.41 -4.34 8.16
C ARG A 69 5.21 -3.44 9.38
N LYS A 70 5.16 -2.13 9.18
CA LYS A 70 4.88 -1.16 10.25
C LYS A 70 3.48 -1.37 10.83
N GLN A 71 2.47 -1.66 10.01
CA GLN A 71 1.13 -2.02 10.49
C GLN A 71 1.13 -3.32 11.31
N ARG A 72 1.89 -4.34 10.88
CA ARG A 72 2.05 -5.61 11.64
C ARG A 72 2.78 -5.41 12.96
N THR A 73 3.86 -4.61 12.98
CA THR A 73 4.61 -4.29 14.22
C THR A 73 3.79 -3.46 15.20
N LEU A 74 2.89 -2.59 14.72
CA LEU A 74 2.02 -1.77 15.56
C LEU A 74 0.71 -2.47 15.98
N GLY A 75 0.49 -3.72 15.56
CA GLY A 75 -0.69 -4.52 15.95
C GLY A 75 -2.01 -4.07 15.33
N GLY A 76 -1.97 -3.34 14.20
CA GLY A 76 -3.14 -2.79 13.52
C GLY A 76 -3.43 -3.53 12.23
N GLY A 77 -4.20 -4.61 12.32
CA GLY A 77 -4.80 -5.27 11.16
C GLY A 77 -6.33 -5.22 11.28
N PRO A 78 -7.06 -4.61 10.34
CA PRO A 78 -8.48 -4.90 10.19
C PRO A 78 -8.61 -6.34 9.68
N GLU A 79 -9.05 -7.25 10.56
CA GLU A 79 -9.65 -8.51 10.12
C GLU A 79 -10.86 -8.17 9.26
N SER A 80 -10.67 -8.28 7.94
CA SER A 80 -11.76 -8.38 6.98
C SER A 80 -12.50 -9.68 7.26
N ARG A 81 -13.48 -9.64 8.16
CA ARG A 81 -14.52 -10.67 8.26
C ARG A 81 -15.43 -10.56 7.04
N GLY A 82 -15.23 -11.48 6.09
CA GLY A 82 -16.36 -12.09 5.38
C GLY A 82 -17.13 -13.01 6.32
#